data_AF-A0A497AQ42-F1
#
_entry.id   AF-A0A497AQ42-F1
#
_cell.length_a   1.000
_cell.length_b   1.000
_cell.length_c   1.000
_cell.angle_alpha   90.00
_cell.angle_beta   90.00
_cell.angle_gamma   90.00
#
_symmetry.space_group_name_H-M   'P 1'
#
loop_
_entity.id
_entity.type
_entity.pdbx_description
1 polymer ?
#
loop_
_entity_poly.entity_id
_entity_poly.type
_entity_poly.pdbx_seq_one_letter_code
_entity_poly.pdbx_strand_id
1 'polypeptide(L)'
;MSVNDRLVIDSRTEEIVRARDWLAEQAIRAKFSRETVGDLKLALTEAVSNVVCHSYDSEPGHQIILSLSVDDEALILTIRDFGRPFDVSLYQPPDLNKLHEGGYGVFLIHSLMDQVDYDTSSGAGA
;
A
#
# COMPACT_ATOMS: atom_id res chain seq x y z
N MET A 1 -9.52 21.23 5.04
CA MET A 1 -10.67 20.33 4.76
C MET A 1 -10.10 18.93 4.76
N SER A 2 -10.47 18.08 5.72
CA SER A 2 -9.99 16.69 5.72
C SER A 2 -10.83 15.90 4.73
N VAL A 3 -10.19 15.41 3.68
CA VAL A 3 -10.80 14.55 2.68
C VAL A 3 -10.53 13.11 3.12
N ASN A 4 -11.59 12.33 3.35
CA ASN A 4 -11.49 10.91 3.69
C ASN A 4 -12.14 10.10 2.55
N ASP A 5 -11.36 9.88 1.50
CA ASP A 5 -11.78 9.09 0.35
C ASP A 5 -11.50 7.62 0.58
N ARG A 6 -12.38 6.75 0.06
CA ARG A 6 -12.26 5.30 0.21
C ARG A 6 -12.50 4.59 -1.11
N LEU A 7 -11.67 3.60 -1.39
CA LEU A 7 -11.81 2.67 -2.49
C LEU A 7 -11.79 1.24 -1.95
N VAL A 8 -12.69 0.39 -2.45
CA VAL A 8 -12.65 -1.06 -2.21
C VAL A 8 -12.33 -1.72 -3.53
N ILE A 9 -11.30 -2.55 -3.52
CA ILE A 9 -10.88 -3.37 -4.66
C ILE A 9 -10.93 -4.85 -4.28
N ASP A 10 -10.96 -5.69 -5.30
CA ASP A 10 -10.82 -7.13 -5.17
C ASP A 10 -9.34 -7.53 -5.07
N SER A 11 -9.04 -8.71 -4.52
CA SER A 11 -7.69 -9.27 -4.34
C SER A 11 -7.09 -9.77 -5.66
N ARG A 12 -6.99 -8.87 -6.64
CA ARG A 12 -6.54 -9.15 -8.01
C ARG A 12 -5.51 -8.11 -8.45
N THR A 13 -4.43 -8.56 -9.07
CA THR A 13 -3.35 -7.66 -9.53
C THR A 13 -3.83 -6.67 -10.58
N GLU A 14 -4.88 -6.99 -11.33
CA GLU A 14 -5.50 -6.07 -12.30
C GLU A 14 -6.13 -4.85 -11.64
N GLU A 15 -6.58 -4.96 -10.38
CA GLU A 15 -7.15 -3.82 -9.64
C GLU A 15 -6.10 -2.80 -9.21
N ILE A 16 -4.80 -3.14 -9.28
CA ILE A 16 -3.71 -2.22 -8.93
C ILE A 16 -3.74 -0.98 -9.81
N VAL A 17 -4.06 -1.10 -11.11
CA VAL A 17 -4.16 0.05 -12.01
C VAL A 17 -5.24 1.01 -11.54
N ARG A 18 -6.41 0.47 -11.19
CA ARG A 18 -7.55 1.26 -10.68
C ARG A 18 -7.23 1.93 -9.35
N ALA A 19 -6.58 1.21 -8.45
CA ALA A 19 -6.13 1.74 -7.16
C ALA A 19 -5.13 2.90 -7.32
N ARG A 20 -4.16 2.73 -8.22
CA ARG A 20 -3.15 3.74 -8.55
C ARG A 20 -3.75 5.01 -9.14
N ASP A 21 -4.72 4.87 -10.04
CA ASP A 21 -5.36 6.03 -10.66
C ASP A 21 -6.24 6.78 -9.68
N TRP A 22 -7.01 6.06 -8.84
CA TRP A 22 -7.75 6.66 -7.74
C TRP A 22 -6.85 7.45 -6.78
N LEU A 23 -5.72 6.89 -6.35
CA LEU A 23 -4.77 7.55 -5.46
C LEU A 23 -4.17 8.81 -6.10
N ALA A 24 -3.79 8.70 -7.38
CA ALA A 24 -3.22 9.83 -8.12
C ALA A 24 -4.21 10.99 -8.24
N GLU A 25 -5.48 10.70 -8.55
CA GLU A 25 -6.53 11.72 -8.58
C GLU A 25 -6.65 12.46 -7.24
N GLN A 26 -6.62 11.73 -6.12
CA GLN A 26 -6.72 12.35 -4.80
C GLN A 26 -5.51 13.21 -4.47
N ALA A 27 -4.30 12.68 -4.66
CA ALA A 27 -3.08 13.38 -4.34
C ALA A 27 -2.91 14.65 -5.22
N ILE A 28 -3.33 14.59 -6.48
CA ILE A 28 -3.35 15.77 -7.37
C ILE A 28 -4.38 16.80 -6.89
N ARG A 29 -5.58 16.38 -6.48
CA ARG A 29 -6.59 17.28 -5.88
C ARG A 29 -6.07 17.98 -4.61
N ALA A 30 -5.27 17.26 -3.82
CA ALA A 30 -4.56 17.76 -2.66
C ALA A 30 -3.30 18.60 -2.98
N LYS A 31 -2.99 18.81 -4.27
CA LYS A 31 -1.84 19.62 -4.75
C LYS A 31 -0.46 19.06 -4.42
N PHE A 32 -0.34 17.75 -4.23
CA PHE A 32 0.97 17.11 -4.14
C PHE A 32 1.74 17.18 -5.47
N SER A 33 3.07 17.14 -5.37
CA SER A 33 3.96 17.18 -6.53
C SER A 33 3.83 15.91 -7.38
N ARG A 34 4.20 15.98 -8.66
CA ARG A 34 4.20 14.80 -9.55
C ARG A 34 5.15 13.70 -9.07
N GLU A 35 6.26 14.10 -8.45
CA GLU A 35 7.25 13.20 -7.87
C GLU A 35 6.62 12.42 -6.72
N THR A 36 6.04 13.14 -5.74
CA THR A 36 5.31 12.54 -4.62
C THR A 36 4.18 11.62 -5.10
N VAL A 37 3.41 12.04 -6.10
CA VAL A 37 2.36 11.17 -6.68
C VAL A 37 2.96 9.90 -7.28
N GLY A 38 4.14 9.97 -7.91
CA GLY A 38 4.87 8.82 -8.43
C GLY A 38 5.27 7.85 -7.31
N ASP A 39 5.85 8.37 -6.24
CA ASP A 39 6.28 7.60 -5.08
C ASP A 39 5.11 6.90 -4.38
N LEU A 40 4.02 7.64 -4.16
CA LEU A 40 2.75 7.12 -3.63
C LEU A 40 2.19 5.98 -4.50
N LYS A 41 2.20 6.15 -5.83
CA LYS A 41 1.72 5.10 -6.76
C LYS A 41 2.60 3.85 -6.70
N LEU A 42 3.91 3.99 -6.55
CA LEU A 42 4.83 2.86 -6.47
C LEU A 42 4.66 2.12 -5.14
N ALA A 43 4.64 2.83 -4.01
CA ALA A 43 4.41 2.22 -2.70
C ALA A 43 3.04 1.52 -2.61
N LEU A 44 1.97 2.11 -3.16
CA LEU A 44 0.66 1.45 -3.27
C LEU A 44 0.76 0.15 -4.08
N THR A 45 1.52 0.15 -5.18
CA THR A 45 1.71 -1.03 -6.02
C THR A 45 2.34 -2.16 -5.23
N GLU A 46 3.43 -1.88 -4.52
CA GLU A 46 4.13 -2.87 -3.71
C GLU A 46 3.26 -3.37 -2.55
N ALA A 47 2.55 -2.47 -1.87
CA ALA A 47 1.71 -2.85 -0.73
C ALA A 47 0.51 -3.70 -1.15
N VAL A 48 -0.22 -3.31 -2.19
CA VAL A 48 -1.35 -4.10 -2.70
C VAL A 48 -0.86 -5.42 -3.31
N SER A 49 0.28 -5.42 -4.02
CA SER A 49 0.88 -6.66 -4.52
C SER A 49 1.21 -7.62 -3.39
N ASN A 50 1.78 -7.12 -2.29
CA ASN A 50 2.06 -7.93 -1.10
C ASN A 50 0.79 -8.52 -0.50
N VAL A 51 -0.27 -7.73 -0.37
CA VAL A 51 -1.56 -8.22 0.14
C VAL A 51 -2.13 -9.32 -0.75
N VAL A 52 -2.19 -9.09 -2.07
CA VAL A 52 -2.70 -10.09 -3.02
C VAL A 52 -1.86 -11.37 -2.99
N CYS A 53 -0.53 -11.25 -3.09
CA CYS A 53 0.35 -12.40 -3.21
C CYS A 53 0.56 -13.15 -1.90
N HIS A 54 0.62 -12.44 -0.76
CA HIS A 54 1.04 -13.01 0.53
C HIS A 54 -0.07 -13.12 1.57
N SER A 55 -1.01 -12.16 1.61
CA SER A 55 -2.15 -12.25 2.55
C SER A 55 -3.24 -13.20 2.02
N TYR A 56 -3.43 -13.23 0.69
CA TYR A 56 -4.48 -14.02 0.03
C TYR A 56 -3.97 -15.10 -0.93
N ASP A 57 -2.67 -15.39 -0.96
CA ASP A 57 -2.08 -16.42 -1.84
C ASP A 57 -2.48 -16.30 -3.33
N SER A 58 -2.68 -15.08 -3.81
CA SER A 58 -3.19 -14.74 -5.16
C SER A 58 -4.62 -15.22 -5.46
N GLU A 59 -5.40 -15.57 -4.44
CA GLU A 59 -6.81 -15.92 -4.58
C GLU A 59 -7.68 -14.66 -4.73
N PRO A 60 -8.58 -14.61 -5.74
CA PRO A 60 -9.51 -13.50 -5.93
C PRO A 60 -10.71 -13.60 -4.97
N GLY A 61 -11.53 -12.55 -4.93
CA GLY A 61 -12.78 -12.52 -4.16
C GLY A 61 -12.63 -11.98 -2.74
N HIS A 62 -11.43 -11.58 -2.33
CA HIS A 62 -11.19 -10.95 -1.04
C HIS A 62 -11.12 -9.43 -1.17
N GLN A 63 -11.67 -8.73 -0.17
CA GLN A 63 -11.69 -7.27 -0.19
C GLN A 63 -10.36 -6.69 0.30
N ILE A 64 -9.86 -5.70 -0.42
CA ILE A 64 -8.80 -4.80 0.03
C ILE A 64 -9.41 -3.39 0.11
N ILE A 65 -9.27 -2.77 1.27
CA ILE A 65 -9.82 -1.45 1.55
C ILE A 65 -8.69 -0.43 1.52
N LEU A 66 -8.77 0.53 0.61
CA LEU A 66 -7.88 1.67 0.55
C LEU A 66 -8.60 2.89 1.10
N SER A 67 -7.99 3.59 2.05
CA SER A 67 -8.49 4.85 2.58
C SER A 67 -7.39 5.90 2.47
N LEU A 68 -7.76 7.11 2.10
CA LEU A 68 -6.84 8.23 2.00
C LEU A 68 -7.37 9.38 2.84
N SER A 69 -6.57 9.79 3.82
CA SER A 69 -6.80 11.01 4.60
C SER A 69 -5.77 12.05 4.19
N VAL A 70 -6.21 13.27 3.92
CA VAL A 70 -5.32 14.40 3.68
C VAL A 70 -5.70 15.54 4.59
N ASP A 71 -4.73 16.11 5.28
CA ASP A 71 -4.83 17.36 6.02
C ASP A 71 -3.71 18.33 5.62
N ASP A 72 -3.54 19.40 6.39
CA ASP A 72 -2.56 20.45 6.09
C ASP A 72 -1.11 20.01 6.40
N GLU A 73 -0.91 18.88 7.09
CA GLU A 73 0.40 18.37 7.51
C GLU A 73 0.80 17.09 6.77
N ALA A 74 -0.15 16.21 6.45
CA ALA A 74 0.15 14.89 5.92
C ALA A 74 -0.91 14.34 4.94
N LEU A 75 -0.46 13.38 4.12
CA LEU A 75 -1.30 12.44 3.40
C LEU A 75 -1.07 11.05 3.97
N ILE A 76 -2.13 10.42 4.45
CA ILE A 76 -2.11 9.11 5.07
C ILE A 76 -2.88 8.15 4.16
N LEU A 77 -2.13 7.21 3.55
CA LEU A 77 -2.69 6.08 2.83
C LEU A 77 -2.79 4.89 3.78
N THR A 78 -4.00 4.41 4.02
CA THR A 78 -4.27 3.18 4.77
C THR A 78 -4.71 2.09 3.82
N ILE A 79 -4.07 0.93 3.92
CA ILE A 79 -4.40 -0.28 3.18
C ILE A 79 -4.81 -1.31 4.22
N ARG A 80 -6.02 -1.83 4.10
CA ARG A 80 -6.54 -2.83 5.02
C ARG A 80 -6.97 -4.09 4.29
N ASP A 81 -6.53 -5.23 4.78
CA ASP A 81 -6.91 -6.55 4.33
C ASP A 81 -7.38 -7.44 5.49
N PHE A 82 -7.88 -8.63 5.19
CA PHE A 82 -8.45 -9.59 6.15
C PHE A 82 -7.83 -10.99 5.96
N GLY A 83 -6.69 -11.05 5.27
CA GLY A 83 -5.97 -12.27 4.96
C GLY A 83 -5.01 -12.66 6.07
N ARG A 84 -4.01 -13.46 5.70
CA ARG A 84 -2.96 -13.86 6.64
C ARG A 84 -2.19 -12.61 7.11
N PRO A 85 -2.01 -12.42 8.43
CA PRO A 85 -1.31 -11.25 8.94
C PRO A 85 0.16 -11.26 8.49
N PHE A 86 0.63 -10.09 8.08
CA PHE A 86 2.04 -9.87 7.78
C PHE A 86 2.85 -9.80 9.08
N ASP A 87 3.80 -10.72 9.24
CA ASP A 87 4.72 -10.69 10.38
C ASP A 87 5.93 -9.82 10.05
N VAL A 88 5.84 -8.55 10.42
CA VAL A 88 6.91 -7.54 10.24
C VAL A 88 8.21 -7.97 10.92
N SER A 89 8.14 -8.76 12.00
CA SER A 89 9.34 -9.19 12.73
C SER A 89 10.22 -10.15 11.92
N LEU A 90 9.64 -10.81 10.92
CA LEU A 90 10.35 -11.71 10.01
C LEU A 90 10.93 -10.98 8.80
N TYR A 91 10.58 -9.71 8.59
CA TYR A 91 11.09 -8.93 7.47
C TYR A 91 12.58 -8.61 7.67
N GLN A 92 13.39 -8.93 6.66
CA GLN A 92 14.78 -8.52 6.56
C GLN A 92 14.96 -7.66 5.31
N PRO A 93 15.53 -6.44 5.43
CA PRO A 93 15.85 -5.63 4.27
C PRO A 93 16.76 -6.39 3.28
N PRO A 94 16.47 -6.36 1.98
CA PRO A 94 17.29 -7.03 0.99
C PRO A 94 18.69 -6.40 0.91
N ASP A 95 19.72 -7.25 0.76
CA ASP A 95 21.10 -6.78 0.50
C ASP A 95 21.20 -6.25 -0.94
N LEU A 96 21.32 -4.93 -1.09
CA LEU A 96 21.37 -4.28 -2.40
C LEU A 96 22.58 -4.70 -3.27
N ASN A 97 23.60 -5.34 -2.67
CA ASN A 97 24.76 -5.85 -3.40
C ASN A 97 24.54 -7.25 -3.98
N LYS A 98 23.40 -7.88 -3.69
CA LYS A 98 23.03 -9.21 -4.19
C LYS A 98 21.78 -9.12 -5.06
N LEU A 99 21.77 -9.91 -6.12
CA LEU A 99 20.57 -10.07 -6.95
C LEU A 99 19.56 -10.90 -6.16
N HIS A 100 18.40 -10.32 -5.86
CA HIS A 100 17.26 -11.05 -5.29
C HIS A 100 16.16 -11.16 -6.35
N GLU A 101 15.51 -12.31 -6.46
CA GLU A 101 14.37 -12.53 -7.38
C GLU A 101 13.04 -11.96 -6.84
N GLY A 102 13.10 -11.06 -5.85
CA GLY A 102 11.94 -10.47 -5.18
C GLY A 102 12.31 -9.87 -3.82
N GLY A 103 11.31 -9.46 -3.03
CA GLY A 103 11.52 -9.00 -1.64
C GLY A 103 11.89 -7.52 -1.48
N TYR A 104 11.89 -6.74 -2.57
CA TYR A 104 12.12 -5.30 -2.51
C TYR A 104 10.87 -4.49 -2.14
N GLY A 105 9.68 -5.07 -2.17
CA GLY A 105 8.44 -4.30 -2.00
C GLY A 105 8.37 -3.53 -0.68
N VAL A 106 8.59 -4.19 0.45
CA VAL A 106 8.63 -3.54 1.78
C VAL A 106 9.78 -2.53 1.87
N PHE A 107 10.93 -2.83 1.27
CA PHE A 107 12.06 -1.90 1.23
C PHE A 107 11.73 -0.62 0.45
N LEU A 108 11.06 -0.75 -0.69
CA LEU A 108 10.62 0.36 -1.52
C LEU A 108 9.58 1.20 -0.77
N ILE A 109 8.60 0.59 -0.11
CA ILE A 109 7.61 1.32 0.68
C ILE A 109 8.30 2.17 1.74
N HIS A 110 9.25 1.61 2.51
CA HIS A 110 10.01 2.36 3.51
C HIS A 110 10.96 3.41 2.92
N SER A 111 11.41 3.24 1.68
CA SER A 111 12.29 4.22 1.02
C SER A 111 11.53 5.40 0.42
N LEU A 112 10.24 5.22 0.14
CA LEU A 112 9.38 6.20 -0.55
C LEU A 112 8.45 6.96 0.41
N MET A 113 8.20 6.41 1.60
CA MET A 113 7.29 6.97 2.60
C MET A 113 8.06 7.52 3.81
N ASP A 114 7.61 8.65 4.34
CA ASP A 114 8.20 9.23 5.56
C ASP A 114 7.94 8.39 6.81
N GLN A 115 6.75 7.78 6.90
CA GLN A 115 6.32 6.92 8.01
C GLN A 115 5.51 5.73 7.47
N VAL A 116 5.73 4.56 8.06
CA VAL A 116 5.04 3.31 7.72
C VAL A 116 4.76 2.56 9.02
N ASP A 117 3.49 2.33 9.28
CA ASP A 117 3.01 1.58 10.45
C ASP A 117 2.23 0.35 9.99
N TYR A 118 2.35 -0.73 10.75
CA TYR A 118 1.61 -1.97 10.54
C TYR A 118 0.75 -2.26 11.78
N ASP A 119 -0.55 -2.43 11.59
CA ASP A 119 -1.48 -2.76 12.68
C ASP A 119 -2.12 -4.13 12.45
N THR A 120 -1.61 -5.14 13.16
CA THR A 120 -2.16 -6.51 13.16
C THR A 120 -2.97 -6.81 14.43
N SER A 121 -3.22 -5.80 15.28
CA SER A 121 -3.84 -5.97 16.61
C SER A 121 -5.33 -6.29 16.55
N SER A 122 -5.98 -5.97 15.42
CA SER A 122 -7.36 -6.33 15.15
C SER A 122 -7.38 -7.73 14.56
N GLY A 123 -7.79 -8.75 15.32
CA GLY A 123 -7.83 -10.17 14.91
C GLY A 123 -8.71 -10.54 13.69
N ALA A 124 -9.04 -9.58 12.83
CA ALA A 124 -9.70 -9.77 11.55
C ALA A 124 -8.98 -9.08 10.38
N GLY A 125 -7.87 -8.34 10.56
CA GLY A 125 -7.18 -7.72 9.43
C GLY A 125 -5.88 -6.99 9.76
N ALA A 126 -5.05 -6.81 8.73
CA ALA A 126 -3.82 -6.02 8.74
C ALA A 126 -3.99 -4.73 7.94
#